data_AF-A0A7R9DQ47-F1
#
_entry.id   AF-A0A7R9DQ47-F1
#
_cell.length_a   1.000
_cell.length_b   1.000
_cell.length_c   1.000
_cell.angle_alpha   90.00
_cell.angle_beta   90.00
_cell.angle_gamma   90.00
#
_symmetry.space_group_name_H-M   'P 1'
#
loop_
_entity.id
_entity.type
_entity.pdbx_description
1 polymer ?
#
loop_
_entity_poly.entity_id
_entity_poly.type
_entity_poly.pdbx_seq_one_letter_code
_entity_poly.pdbx_strand_id
1 'polypeptide(L)'
;CRYGLFQINRDEDGSSPDDPTLNMELLYAVHDALKSLPSIIHKTVLKSIINALLEENRMLYASDEVRAMFMLIQNPVFAAQSSYTIFAHLLRQMVNLPSTDHQLLVTWFKILEVEKLRMMVRHLQQFITIRQFPPADKSLPPLSKSRWWIPMATKTLALINRISIAELDHAISQTELPDNLLISGTDSCIVNVSDAANNASSPPLLDYSEFYNSALDHVDLMQDYFNWQSPQRPGQFAYCQYPFILSIVAKRIILTKVSQTPLEMLSGAS
;
A
#
# COMPACT_ATOMS: atom_id res chain seq x y z
N CYS A 1 -6.12 -23.07 28.71
CA CYS A 1 -5.66 -21.86 28.00
C CYS A 1 -4.83 -22.26 26.78
N ARG A 2 -5.44 -22.34 25.59
CA ARG A 2 -4.71 -22.44 24.32
C ARG A 2 -4.39 -21.01 23.89
N TYR A 3 -3.19 -20.54 24.22
CA TYR A 3 -2.65 -19.33 23.63
C TYR A 3 -2.20 -19.69 22.21
N GLY A 4 -2.94 -19.21 21.21
CA GLY A 4 -2.62 -19.40 19.80
C GLY A 4 -1.28 -18.77 19.46
N LEU A 5 -0.48 -19.51 18.70
CA LEU A 5 0.73 -19.05 18.02
C LEU A 5 1.02 -20.08 16.93
N PHE A 6 0.53 -19.78 15.72
CA PHE A 6 0.74 -20.53 14.47
C PHE A 6 0.15 -21.96 14.45
N GLN A 7 -0.40 -22.37 13.29
CA GLN A 7 -0.96 -23.72 13.16
C GLN A 7 0.19 -24.74 13.23
N ILE A 8 0.03 -25.80 14.03
CA ILE A 8 1.05 -26.86 14.20
C ILE A 8 0.91 -27.94 13.09
N ASN A 9 -0.25 -28.00 12.42
CA ASN A 9 -0.59 -29.03 11.44
C ASN A 9 -0.53 -28.49 10.01
N ARG A 10 0.13 -29.26 9.13
CA ARG A 10 0.43 -28.91 7.73
C ARG A 10 -0.76 -28.99 6.76
N ASP A 11 -1.82 -29.71 7.15
CA ASP A 11 -2.94 -30.07 6.26
C ASP A 11 -4.27 -29.37 6.62
N GLU A 12 -4.28 -28.48 7.62
CA GLU A 12 -5.44 -27.61 7.90
C GLU A 12 -5.30 -26.29 7.12
N ASP A 13 -5.39 -26.38 5.79
CA ASP A 13 -5.51 -25.21 4.93
C ASP A 13 -6.88 -24.56 5.17
N GLY A 14 -6.91 -23.61 6.10
CA GLY A 14 -8.16 -23.10 6.68
C GLY A 14 -8.02 -21.69 7.21
N SER A 15 -7.25 -20.81 6.56
CA SER A 15 -7.42 -19.38 6.80
C SER A 15 -8.78 -18.95 6.28
N SER A 16 -9.71 -18.79 7.22
CA SER A 16 -11.00 -18.18 6.91
C SER A 16 -10.78 -16.73 6.48
N PRO A 17 -11.42 -16.26 5.41
CA PRO A 17 -11.41 -14.84 5.06
C PRO A 17 -12.01 -13.98 6.18
N ASP A 18 -12.90 -14.54 6.99
CA ASP A 18 -13.66 -13.81 8.00
C ASP A 18 -12.92 -13.67 9.35
N ASP A 19 -11.88 -14.47 9.58
CA ASP A 19 -11.12 -14.43 10.83
C ASP A 19 -9.63 -14.73 10.59
N PRO A 20 -8.73 -13.77 10.89
CA PRO A 20 -7.29 -14.00 10.84
C PRO A 20 -6.79 -15.00 11.91
N THR A 21 -7.66 -15.48 12.80
CA THR A 21 -7.36 -16.35 13.94
C THR A 21 -6.33 -15.73 14.90
N LEU A 22 -6.37 -14.40 15.02
CA LEU A 22 -5.51 -13.60 15.87
C LEU A 22 -6.29 -13.02 17.06
N ASN A 23 -5.66 -13.02 18.23
CA ASN A 23 -6.19 -12.26 19.37
C ASN A 23 -5.88 -10.77 19.15
N MET A 24 -6.84 -10.05 18.56
CA MET A 24 -6.71 -8.64 18.23
C MET A 24 -6.55 -7.74 19.47
N GLU A 25 -7.22 -8.08 20.58
CA GLU A 25 -7.08 -7.35 21.85
C GLU A 25 -5.65 -7.42 22.37
N LEU A 26 -5.05 -8.62 22.38
CA LEU A 26 -3.66 -8.81 22.76
C LEU A 26 -2.71 -8.08 21.81
N LEU A 27 -2.94 -8.17 20.49
CA LEU A 27 -2.14 -7.49 19.48
C LEU A 27 -2.12 -5.97 19.72
N TYR A 28 -3.29 -5.38 19.96
CA TYR A 28 -3.43 -3.95 20.23
C TYR A 28 -2.78 -3.55 21.54
N ALA A 29 -2.97 -4.34 22.62
CA ALA A 29 -2.33 -4.10 23.90
C ALA A 29 -0.79 -4.11 23.79
N VAL A 30 -0.23 -5.06 23.04
CA VAL A 30 1.22 -5.13 22.80
C VAL A 30 1.69 -3.92 21.99
N HIS A 31 1.00 -3.56 20.91
CA HIS A 31 1.35 -2.38 20.11
C HIS A 31 1.27 -1.08 20.93
N ASP A 32 0.22 -0.89 21.73
CA ASP A 32 0.07 0.32 22.52
C ASP A 32 1.12 0.41 23.64
N ALA A 33 1.47 -0.72 24.28
CA ALA A 33 2.59 -0.77 25.22
C ALA A 33 3.92 -0.40 24.55
N LEU A 34 4.21 -1.00 23.37
CA LEU A 34 5.44 -0.78 22.62
C LEU A 34 5.70 0.70 22.33
N LYS A 35 4.68 1.52 22.07
CA LYS A 35 4.84 2.97 21.80
C LYS A 35 5.55 3.72 22.93
N SER A 36 5.28 3.34 24.17
CA SER A 36 5.82 4.00 25.37
C SER A 36 7.18 3.47 25.82
N LEU A 37 7.61 2.33 25.27
CA LEU A 37 8.84 1.69 25.71
C LEU A 37 10.09 2.46 25.24
N PRO A 38 11.20 2.35 25.99
CA PRO A 38 12.45 3.02 25.64
C PRO A 38 13.02 2.53 24.30
N SER A 39 13.79 3.40 23.63
CA SER A 39 14.38 3.14 22.31
C SER A 39 15.26 1.88 22.24
N ILE A 40 15.84 1.44 23.36
CA ILE A 40 16.59 0.19 23.43
C ILE A 40 15.70 -1.02 23.13
N ILE A 41 14.46 -1.02 23.60
CA ILE A 41 13.50 -2.10 23.33
C ILE A 41 13.07 -2.06 21.87
N HIS A 42 12.82 -0.87 21.32
CA HIS A 42 12.52 -0.69 19.89
C HIS A 42 13.63 -1.27 19.01
N LYS A 43 14.90 -1.01 19.35
CA LYS A 43 16.05 -1.60 18.63
C LYS A 43 16.08 -3.12 18.71
N THR A 44 15.77 -3.69 19.87
CA THR A 44 15.67 -5.15 20.03
C THR A 44 14.54 -5.73 19.20
N VAL A 45 13.35 -5.11 19.22
CA VAL A 45 12.21 -5.50 18.37
C VAL A 45 12.59 -5.45 16.89
N LEU A 46 13.20 -4.36 16.44
CA LEU A 46 13.67 -4.22 15.06
C LEU A 46 14.69 -5.29 14.68
N LYS A 47 15.61 -5.65 15.57
CA LYS A 47 16.57 -6.73 15.34
C LYS A 47 15.86 -8.08 15.18
N SER A 48 14.87 -8.37 16.02
CA SER A 48 14.05 -9.58 15.90
C SER A 48 13.26 -9.60 14.59
N ILE A 49 12.70 -8.45 14.17
CA ILE A 49 11.99 -8.33 12.89
C ILE A 49 12.97 -8.55 11.73
N ILE A 50 14.17 -7.97 11.73
CA ILE A 50 15.16 -8.22 10.69
C ILE A 50 15.49 -9.71 10.60
N ASN A 51 15.79 -10.32 11.75
CA ASN A 51 16.14 -11.73 11.80
C ASN A 51 15.02 -12.59 11.23
N ALA A 52 13.76 -12.31 11.61
CA ALA A 52 12.62 -12.94 10.97
C ALA A 52 12.65 -12.66 9.46
N LEU A 53 12.57 -11.40 9.04
CA LEU A 53 12.48 -10.98 7.64
C LEU A 53 13.55 -11.59 6.71
N LEU A 54 14.78 -11.79 7.19
CA LEU A 54 15.93 -12.23 6.39
C LEU A 54 16.30 -13.71 6.56
N GLU A 55 15.59 -14.47 7.38
CA GLU A 55 15.90 -15.88 7.58
C GLU A 55 15.53 -16.71 6.34
N GLU A 56 16.54 -17.31 5.70
CA GLU A 56 16.46 -18.00 4.39
C GLU A 56 15.64 -19.31 4.42
N ASN A 57 15.40 -19.88 5.61
CA ASN A 57 14.70 -21.16 5.81
C ASN A 57 13.38 -21.00 6.57
N ARG A 58 12.61 -19.93 6.31
CA ARG A 58 11.28 -19.82 6.92
C ARG A 58 10.29 -20.77 6.26
N MET A 59 10.05 -21.88 6.93
CA MET A 59 8.87 -22.71 6.70
C MET A 59 7.70 -22.15 7.50
N LEU A 60 7.17 -21.02 7.07
CA LEU A 60 5.85 -20.57 7.51
C LEU A 60 4.79 -21.27 6.66
N TYR A 61 3.69 -21.67 7.28
CA TYR A 61 2.52 -22.15 6.52
C TYR A 61 1.95 -20.98 5.69
N ALA A 62 1.26 -21.29 4.58
CA ALA A 62 0.82 -20.28 3.61
C ALA A 62 0.03 -19.13 4.27
N SER A 63 -0.89 -19.46 5.19
CA SER A 63 -1.68 -18.45 5.92
C SER A 63 -0.91 -17.71 7.02
N ASP A 64 0.15 -18.32 7.55
CA ASP A 64 0.96 -17.74 8.63
C ASP A 64 1.89 -16.63 8.14
N GLU A 65 2.33 -16.69 6.88
CA GLU A 65 3.06 -15.59 6.26
C GLU A 65 2.18 -14.33 6.14
N VAL A 66 0.94 -14.49 5.68
CA VAL A 66 -0.03 -13.38 5.58
C VAL A 66 -0.34 -12.82 6.97
N ARG A 67 -0.53 -13.68 7.99
CA ARG A 67 -0.75 -13.24 9.38
C ARG A 67 0.45 -12.44 9.91
N ALA A 68 1.66 -12.92 9.66
CA ALA A 68 2.87 -12.21 10.06
C ALA A 68 2.96 -10.84 9.38
N MET A 69 2.67 -10.74 8.09
CA MET A 69 2.63 -9.46 7.37
C MET A 69 1.55 -8.52 7.93
N PHE A 70 0.36 -9.05 8.19
CA PHE A 70 -0.76 -8.32 8.81
C PHE A 70 -0.38 -7.76 10.19
N MET A 71 0.29 -8.53 11.05
CA MET A 71 0.75 -8.07 12.35
C MET A 71 1.88 -7.04 12.26
N LEU A 72 2.88 -7.30 11.41
CA LEU A 72 4.10 -6.49 11.34
C LEU A 72 3.81 -5.09 10.75
N ILE A 73 2.97 -4.97 9.73
CA ILE A 73 2.68 -3.65 9.12
C ILE A 73 2.02 -2.67 10.11
N GLN A 74 1.31 -3.20 11.11
CA GLN A 74 0.66 -2.43 12.17
C GLN A 74 1.63 -2.00 13.29
N ASN A 75 2.87 -2.49 13.28
CA ASN A 75 3.79 -2.32 14.39
C ASN A 75 4.26 -0.84 14.52
N PRO A 76 4.05 -0.19 15.68
CA PRO A 76 4.34 1.23 15.85
C PRO A 76 5.84 1.57 15.81
N VAL A 77 6.72 0.57 15.91
CA VAL A 77 8.17 0.79 15.75
C VAL A 77 8.53 1.38 14.37
N PHE A 78 7.65 1.21 13.38
CA PHE A 78 7.82 1.76 12.05
C PHE A 78 7.51 3.25 11.92
N ALA A 79 7.02 3.90 12.98
CA ALA A 79 6.85 5.36 13.02
C ALA A 79 8.19 6.11 13.02
N ALA A 80 9.25 5.50 13.55
CA ALA A 80 10.56 6.14 13.68
C ALA A 80 11.41 5.99 12.41
N GLN A 81 12.01 7.06 11.92
CA GLN A 81 12.87 7.03 10.72
C GLN A 81 14.03 6.01 10.79
N SER A 82 14.55 5.74 12.00
CA SER A 82 15.59 4.75 12.22
C SER A 82 15.19 3.31 11.83
N SER A 83 13.90 3.03 11.71
CA SER A 83 13.39 1.71 11.32
C SER A 83 13.18 1.57 9.81
N TYR A 84 13.32 2.63 9.02
CA TYR A 84 12.85 2.68 7.62
C TYR A 84 13.54 1.68 6.69
N THR A 85 14.81 1.34 6.94
CA THR A 85 15.46 0.25 6.19
C THR A 85 14.71 -1.06 6.33
N ILE A 86 14.30 -1.39 7.56
CA ILE A 86 13.59 -2.63 7.90
C ILE A 86 12.15 -2.54 7.37
N PHE A 87 11.53 -1.37 7.53
CA PHE A 87 10.19 -1.13 7.01
C PHE A 87 10.15 -1.33 5.50
N ALA A 88 11.13 -0.81 4.75
CA ALA A 88 11.24 -1.04 3.32
C ALA A 88 11.26 -2.54 2.97
N HIS A 89 12.05 -3.34 3.70
CA HIS A 89 12.11 -4.79 3.48
C HIS A 89 10.78 -5.49 3.79
N LEU A 90 10.06 -5.07 4.84
CA LEU A 90 8.71 -5.54 5.12
C LEU A 90 7.76 -5.23 3.95
N LEU A 91 7.74 -3.99 3.48
CA LEU A 91 6.89 -3.55 2.37
C LEU A 91 7.19 -4.34 1.09
N ARG A 92 8.46 -4.66 0.85
CA ARG A 92 8.86 -5.52 -0.26
C ARG A 92 8.30 -6.94 -0.14
N GLN A 93 8.33 -7.54 1.06
CA GLN A 93 7.72 -8.86 1.27
C GLN A 93 6.22 -8.81 1.02
N MET A 94 5.53 -7.80 1.54
CA MET A 94 4.10 -7.62 1.31
C MET A 94 3.75 -7.48 -0.18
N VAL A 95 4.48 -6.67 -0.95
CA VAL A 95 4.23 -6.49 -2.39
C VAL A 95 4.52 -7.77 -3.20
N ASN A 96 5.42 -8.61 -2.71
CA ASN A 96 5.81 -9.85 -3.38
C ASN A 96 4.93 -11.06 -3.00
N LEU A 97 3.97 -10.89 -2.09
CA LEU A 97 2.98 -11.94 -1.80
C LEU A 97 2.20 -12.32 -3.07
N PRO A 98 1.74 -13.59 -3.19
CA PRO A 98 0.81 -14.02 -4.21
C PRO A 98 -0.49 -13.20 -4.23
N SER A 99 -1.16 -13.14 -5.39
CA SER A 99 -2.42 -12.40 -5.53
C SER A 99 -3.54 -12.87 -4.59
N THR A 100 -3.60 -14.17 -4.30
CA THR A 100 -4.54 -14.78 -3.33
C THR A 100 -4.32 -14.23 -1.92
N ASP A 101 -3.06 -14.03 -1.56
CA ASP A 101 -2.65 -13.58 -0.24
C ASP A 101 -2.86 -12.07 -0.09
N HIS A 102 -2.73 -11.31 -1.18
CA HIS A 102 -3.16 -9.91 -1.23
C HIS A 102 -4.66 -9.77 -0.99
N GLN A 103 -5.48 -10.65 -1.60
CA GLN A 103 -6.93 -10.64 -1.37
C GLN A 103 -7.26 -10.93 0.09
N LEU A 104 -6.64 -11.97 0.66
CA LEU A 104 -6.82 -12.32 2.08
C LEU A 104 -6.41 -11.16 3.00
N LEU A 105 -5.26 -10.53 2.74
CA LEU A 105 -4.76 -9.41 3.53
C LEU A 105 -5.69 -8.18 3.46
N VAL A 106 -6.24 -7.88 2.27
CA VAL A 106 -7.24 -6.81 2.10
C VAL A 106 -8.52 -7.13 2.88
N THR A 107 -8.98 -8.38 2.85
CA THR A 107 -10.15 -8.81 3.63
C THR A 107 -9.89 -8.62 5.13
N TRP A 108 -8.74 -9.02 5.65
CA TRP A 108 -8.41 -8.82 7.06
C TRP A 108 -8.24 -7.35 7.45
N PHE A 109 -7.74 -6.50 6.56
CA PHE A 109 -7.69 -5.07 6.84
C PHE A 109 -9.08 -4.42 6.97
N LYS A 110 -10.14 -4.99 6.36
CA LYS A 110 -11.52 -4.53 6.57
C LYS A 110 -12.02 -4.76 7.99
N ILE A 111 -11.44 -5.74 8.71
CA ILE A 111 -11.80 -6.08 10.10
C ILE A 111 -11.14 -5.11 11.10
N LEU A 112 -10.08 -4.40 10.69
CA LEU A 112 -9.37 -3.47 11.55
C LEU A 112 -10.23 -2.25 11.92
N GLU A 113 -9.99 -1.73 13.12
CA GLU A 113 -10.51 -0.42 13.50
C GLU A 113 -9.96 0.66 12.55
N VAL A 114 -10.83 1.58 12.15
CA VAL A 114 -10.51 2.66 11.20
C VAL A 114 -9.26 3.45 11.61
N GLU A 115 -9.08 3.71 12.90
CA GLU A 115 -7.90 4.45 13.38
C GLU A 115 -6.59 3.68 13.20
N LYS A 116 -6.62 2.34 13.28
CA LYS A 116 -5.43 1.50 13.02
C LYS A 116 -5.07 1.55 11.53
N LEU A 117 -6.09 1.50 10.66
CA LEU A 117 -5.89 1.66 9.22
C LEU A 117 -5.32 3.04 8.86
N ARG A 118 -5.88 4.09 9.48
CA ARG A 118 -5.41 5.47 9.32
C ARG A 118 -3.95 5.63 9.78
N MET A 119 -3.56 5.03 10.91
CA MET A 119 -2.16 5.02 11.36
C MET A 119 -1.24 4.37 10.32
N MET A 120 -1.65 3.26 9.70
CA MET A 120 -0.86 2.60 8.65
C MET A 120 -0.69 3.49 7.42
N VAL A 121 -1.77 4.13 6.96
CA VAL A 121 -1.72 5.11 5.85
C VAL A 121 -0.75 6.24 6.17
N ARG A 122 -0.84 6.82 7.37
CA ARG A 122 0.07 7.90 7.81
C ARG A 122 1.53 7.45 7.84
N HIS A 123 1.84 6.26 8.36
CA HIS A 123 3.22 5.75 8.38
C HIS A 123 3.77 5.54 6.96
N LEU A 124 2.97 5.00 6.04
CA LEU A 124 3.37 4.81 4.63
C LEU A 124 3.60 6.15 3.93
N GLN A 125 2.70 7.12 4.11
CA GLN A 125 2.86 8.46 3.55
C GLN A 125 4.10 9.16 4.11
N GLN A 126 4.30 9.11 5.43
CA GLN A 126 5.48 9.69 6.07
C GLN A 126 6.76 9.05 5.54
N PHE A 127 6.78 7.72 5.41
CA PHE A 127 7.89 6.99 4.81
C PHE A 127 8.19 7.44 3.39
N ILE A 128 7.16 7.59 2.53
CA ILE A 128 7.31 8.10 1.16
C ILE A 128 7.85 9.53 1.17
N THR A 129 7.28 10.43 1.98
CA THR A 129 7.68 11.84 2.07
C THR A 129 9.13 11.98 2.52
N ILE A 130 9.50 11.36 3.63
CA ILE A 130 10.87 11.42 4.14
C ILE A 130 11.84 10.77 3.14
N ARG A 131 11.42 9.74 2.41
CA ARG A 131 12.30 9.14 1.42
C ARG A 131 12.49 10.02 0.19
N GLN A 132 11.43 10.66 -0.27
CA GLN A 132 11.43 11.59 -1.40
C GLN A 132 12.22 12.86 -1.07
N PHE A 133 12.09 13.36 0.15
CA PHE A 133 12.73 14.57 0.66
C PHE A 133 13.53 14.25 1.93
N PRO A 134 14.69 13.57 1.81
CA PRO A 134 15.45 13.10 2.96
C PRO A 134 16.03 14.25 3.80
N PRO A 135 16.08 14.09 5.13
CA PRO A 135 16.72 15.08 6.00
C PRO A 135 18.23 15.18 5.75
N ALA A 136 18.80 16.33 6.11
CA ALA A 136 20.21 16.64 5.88
C ALA A 136 21.19 15.77 6.72
N ASP A 137 20.68 15.06 7.71
CA ASP A 137 21.48 14.26 8.66
C ASP A 137 22.09 12.98 8.07
N LYS A 138 21.78 12.65 6.80
CA LYS A 138 22.27 11.46 6.08
C LYS A 138 22.03 10.13 6.82
N SER A 139 21.03 10.09 7.70
CA SER A 139 20.68 8.88 8.45
C SER A 139 20.07 7.78 7.57
N LEU A 140 19.60 8.13 6.37
CA LEU A 140 19.04 7.19 5.40
C LEU A 140 20.08 6.78 4.33
N PRO A 141 19.98 5.54 3.79
CA PRO A 141 20.85 5.11 2.70
C PRO A 141 20.74 6.00 1.44
N PRO A 142 21.80 6.11 0.63
CA PRO A 142 21.77 6.87 -0.63
C PRO A 142 20.65 6.43 -1.57
N LEU A 143 20.04 7.38 -2.30
CA LEU A 143 18.95 7.11 -3.27
C LEU A 143 19.28 6.04 -4.30
N SER A 144 20.54 5.95 -4.74
CA SER A 144 20.98 4.91 -5.68
C SER A 144 20.80 3.48 -5.18
N LYS A 145 20.90 3.23 -3.87
CA LYS A 145 20.81 1.89 -3.26
C LYS A 145 19.40 1.52 -2.80
N SER A 146 18.49 2.48 -2.74
CA SER A 146 17.13 2.28 -2.23
C SER A 146 16.08 2.98 -3.08
N ARG A 147 16.29 3.00 -4.40
CA ARG A 147 15.29 3.43 -5.40
C ARG A 147 13.99 2.62 -5.30
N TRP A 148 14.08 1.39 -4.81
CA TRP A 148 12.95 0.47 -4.67
C TRP A 148 12.04 0.79 -3.47
N TRP A 149 12.45 1.66 -2.53
CA TRP A 149 11.67 1.94 -1.30
C TRP A 149 10.32 2.61 -1.59
N ILE A 150 10.34 3.71 -2.34
CA ILE A 150 9.13 4.47 -2.69
C ILE A 150 8.14 3.61 -3.49
N PRO A 151 8.57 2.85 -4.53
CA PRO A 151 7.68 1.93 -5.23
C PRO A 151 7.02 0.90 -4.32
N MET A 152 7.77 0.30 -3.38
CA MET A 152 7.18 -0.71 -2.47
C MET A 152 6.14 -0.07 -1.55
N ALA A 153 6.46 1.06 -0.93
CA ALA A 153 5.53 1.77 -0.07
C ALA A 153 4.26 2.21 -0.80
N THR A 154 4.41 2.75 -2.02
CA THR A 154 3.26 3.20 -2.82
C THR A 154 2.37 2.03 -3.24
N LYS A 155 2.95 0.87 -3.59
CA LYS A 155 2.19 -0.35 -3.88
C LYS A 155 1.47 -0.92 -2.66
N THR A 156 2.11 -0.92 -1.48
CA THR A 156 1.43 -1.30 -0.23
C THR A 156 0.30 -0.33 0.11
N LEU A 157 0.49 0.97 -0.11
CA LEU A 157 -0.57 1.96 0.08
C LEU A 157 -1.72 1.74 -0.92
N ALA A 158 -1.42 1.33 -2.15
CA ALA A 158 -2.43 0.95 -3.14
C ALA A 158 -3.23 -0.30 -2.68
N LEU A 159 -2.57 -1.26 -2.04
CA LEU A 159 -3.23 -2.43 -1.45
C LEU A 159 -4.22 -2.02 -0.36
N ILE A 160 -3.83 -1.09 0.52
CA ILE A 160 -4.74 -0.53 1.55
C ILE A 160 -5.87 0.27 0.91
N ASN A 161 -5.58 1.08 -0.11
CA ASN A 161 -6.61 1.85 -0.83
C ASN A 161 -7.65 0.93 -1.51
N ARG A 162 -7.31 -0.32 -1.85
CA ARG A 162 -8.28 -1.30 -2.37
C ARG A 162 -9.37 -1.64 -1.36
N ILE A 163 -9.17 -1.44 -0.06
CA ILE A 163 -10.21 -1.63 0.96
C ILE A 163 -11.41 -0.75 0.66
N SER A 164 -11.16 0.54 0.36
CA SER A 164 -12.19 1.50 -0.01
C SER A 164 -12.83 1.23 -1.38
N ILE A 165 -12.18 0.44 -2.25
CA ILE A 165 -12.69 0.06 -3.59
C ILE A 165 -13.38 -1.32 -3.56
N ALA A 166 -13.03 -2.20 -2.64
CA ALA A 166 -13.59 -3.55 -2.53
C ALA A 166 -15.03 -3.56 -1.97
N GLU A 167 -15.57 -2.40 -1.59
CA GLU A 167 -17.01 -2.19 -1.36
C GLU A 167 -17.77 -1.96 -2.69
N LEU A 168 -17.06 -1.58 -3.76
CA LEU A 168 -17.61 -1.32 -5.10
C LEU A 168 -17.82 -2.61 -5.90
N ASP A 169 -16.92 -3.59 -5.78
CA ASP A 169 -16.96 -4.82 -6.58
C ASP A 169 -18.18 -5.71 -6.22
N HIS A 170 -18.60 -5.67 -4.95
CA HIS A 170 -19.82 -6.32 -4.47
C HIS A 170 -21.10 -5.58 -4.93
N ALA A 171 -21.02 -4.27 -5.20
CA ALA A 171 -22.11 -3.48 -5.77
C ALA A 171 -22.22 -3.65 -7.29
N ILE A 172 -21.08 -3.74 -7.99
CA ILE A 172 -21.02 -3.96 -9.44
C ILE A 172 -21.47 -5.38 -9.81
N SER A 173 -21.15 -6.39 -8.99
CA SER A 173 -21.59 -7.78 -9.21
C SER A 173 -23.11 -7.99 -9.06
N GLN A 174 -23.85 -7.00 -8.55
CA GLN A 174 -25.32 -7.06 -8.43
C GLN A 174 -26.05 -6.26 -9.52
N THR A 175 -25.33 -5.62 -10.45
CA THR A 175 -25.93 -4.86 -11.55
C THR A 175 -25.73 -5.62 -12.85
N GLU A 176 -26.65 -6.53 -13.20
CA GLU A 176 -26.70 -7.08 -14.56
C GLU A 176 -26.96 -5.95 -15.55
N LEU A 177 -26.04 -5.74 -16.50
CA LEU A 177 -26.24 -4.87 -17.67
C LEU A 177 -26.59 -5.76 -18.88
N PRO A 178 -27.60 -5.39 -19.69
CA PRO A 178 -28.09 -6.21 -20.79
C PRO A 178 -27.07 -6.36 -21.93
N ASP A 179 -27.10 -7.55 -22.57
CA ASP A 179 -26.15 -8.13 -23.54
C ASP A 179 -25.74 -7.32 -24.80
N ASN A 180 -26.10 -6.04 -24.92
CA ASN A 180 -25.87 -5.27 -26.14
C ASN A 180 -24.89 -4.11 -25.93
N LEU A 181 -23.61 -4.40 -25.70
CA LEU A 181 -22.54 -3.45 -26.02
C LEU A 181 -21.19 -4.15 -26.29
N LEU A 182 -21.19 -5.09 -27.24
CA LEU A 182 -19.98 -5.50 -27.95
C LEU A 182 -19.58 -4.40 -28.93
N ILE A 183 -18.64 -3.53 -28.54
CA ILE A 183 -17.80 -2.83 -29.54
C ILE A 183 -16.33 -2.96 -29.12
N SER A 184 -15.57 -3.40 -30.11
CA SER A 184 -14.19 -3.83 -30.13
C SER A 184 -13.14 -2.84 -29.63
N GLY A 185 -12.11 -3.40 -28.97
CA GLY A 185 -10.72 -3.15 -29.35
C GLY A 185 -10.01 -2.00 -28.66
N THR A 186 -8.95 -2.38 -27.93
CA THR A 186 -7.79 -1.59 -27.48
C THR A 186 -7.95 -0.74 -26.21
N ASP A 187 -7.45 -1.33 -25.12
CA ASP A 187 -6.69 -0.75 -24.00
C ASP A 187 -6.99 0.70 -23.56
N SER A 188 -7.90 0.82 -22.58
CA SER A 188 -7.81 1.87 -21.57
C SER A 188 -8.56 1.43 -20.31
N CYS A 189 -7.85 0.75 -19.40
CA CYS A 189 -8.35 0.55 -18.03
C CYS A 189 -8.18 1.86 -17.24
N ILE A 190 -8.98 2.86 -17.56
CA ILE A 190 -9.39 3.88 -16.59
C ILE A 190 -10.89 3.71 -16.45
N VAL A 191 -11.27 2.83 -15.53
CA VAL A 191 -12.65 2.82 -15.02
C VAL A 191 -12.80 4.13 -14.25
N ASN A 192 -13.73 5.00 -14.67
CA ASN A 192 -14.03 6.25 -13.97
C ASN A 192 -14.47 5.94 -12.53
N VAL A 193 -13.57 6.20 -11.57
CA VAL A 193 -13.74 5.98 -10.13
C VAL A 193 -14.88 6.81 -9.53
N SER A 194 -15.33 7.86 -10.22
CA SER A 194 -16.37 8.78 -9.75
C SER A 194 -17.80 8.25 -9.92
N ASP A 195 -18.08 7.45 -10.94
CA ASP A 195 -19.46 7.04 -11.24
C ASP A 195 -19.87 5.78 -10.46
N ALA A 196 -18.91 4.91 -10.13
CA ALA A 196 -19.18 3.69 -9.38
C ALA A 196 -19.30 3.91 -7.85
N ALA A 197 -18.80 5.04 -7.32
CA ALA A 197 -18.92 5.41 -5.90
C ALA A 197 -20.35 5.75 -5.46
N ASN A 198 -21.24 6.12 -6.38
CA ASN A 198 -22.61 6.51 -6.06
C ASN A 198 -23.54 5.31 -5.72
N ASN A 199 -23.09 4.07 -5.96
CA ASN A 199 -23.89 2.85 -5.75
C ASN A 199 -23.38 1.94 -4.61
N ALA A 200 -22.32 2.32 -3.89
CA ALA A 200 -21.87 1.55 -2.72
C ALA A 200 -22.79 1.81 -1.53
N SER A 201 -23.37 0.74 -0.97
CA SER A 201 -24.31 0.78 0.16
C SER A 201 -23.66 1.07 1.52
N SER A 202 -22.32 1.13 1.59
CA SER A 202 -21.54 1.49 2.76
C SER A 202 -20.58 2.65 2.45
N PRO A 203 -20.40 3.63 3.34
CA PRO A 203 -19.37 4.65 3.15
C PRO A 203 -17.98 4.01 3.27
N PRO A 204 -16.99 4.45 2.48
CA PRO A 204 -15.64 3.93 2.54
C PRO A 204 -15.04 4.10 3.94
N LEU A 205 -14.33 3.07 4.41
CA LEU A 205 -13.67 3.06 5.73
C LEU A 205 -12.74 4.26 5.97
N LEU A 206 -12.07 4.75 4.92
CA LEU A 206 -11.24 5.95 4.93
C LEU A 206 -11.64 6.86 3.78
N ASP A 207 -11.66 8.17 4.03
CA ASP A 207 -11.86 9.15 2.97
C ASP A 207 -10.66 9.13 2.00
N TYR A 208 -10.94 9.30 0.72
CA TYR A 208 -9.93 9.26 -0.33
C TYR A 208 -8.89 10.38 -0.16
N SER A 209 -9.27 11.51 0.44
CA SER A 209 -8.33 12.59 0.76
C SER A 209 -7.27 12.18 1.79
N GLU A 210 -7.53 11.17 2.63
CA GLU A 210 -6.57 10.65 3.60
C GLU A 210 -5.36 9.98 2.93
N PHE A 211 -5.51 9.57 1.66
CA PHE A 211 -4.42 8.97 0.89
C PHE A 211 -3.53 9.99 0.17
N TYR A 212 -3.95 11.26 0.11
CA TYR A 212 -3.16 12.31 -0.54
C TYR A 212 -1.86 12.61 0.22
N ASN A 213 -0.77 12.64 -0.53
CA ASN A 213 0.51 13.12 -0.03
C ASN A 213 0.82 14.49 -0.62
N SER A 214 0.48 15.56 0.11
CA SER A 214 0.70 16.94 -0.32
C SER A 214 2.17 17.31 -0.51
N ALA A 215 3.12 16.56 0.09
CA ALA A 215 4.54 16.80 -0.17
C ALA A 215 4.92 16.53 -1.64
N LEU A 216 4.13 15.69 -2.34
CA LEU A 216 4.33 15.42 -3.76
C LEU A 216 3.99 16.61 -4.66
N ASP A 217 3.28 17.63 -4.14
CA ASP A 217 3.03 18.88 -4.88
C ASP A 217 4.34 19.65 -5.18
N HIS A 218 5.42 19.32 -4.47
CA HIS A 218 6.77 19.88 -4.66
C HIS A 218 7.66 19.07 -5.60
N VAL A 219 7.18 17.94 -6.13
CA VAL A 219 7.89 17.18 -7.16
C VAL A 219 7.66 17.82 -8.53
N ASP A 220 8.57 17.58 -9.48
CA ASP A 220 8.30 17.88 -10.88
C ASP A 220 7.27 16.88 -11.45
N LEU A 221 6.00 17.21 -11.25
CA LEU A 221 4.86 16.39 -11.66
C LEU A 221 4.79 16.20 -13.18
N MET A 222 5.32 17.12 -13.98
CA MET A 222 5.33 16.95 -15.43
C MET A 222 6.40 15.98 -15.86
N GLN A 223 7.60 16.05 -15.28
CA GLN A 223 8.62 15.05 -15.53
C GLN A 223 8.16 13.66 -15.10
N ASP A 224 7.48 13.55 -13.95
CA ASP A 224 6.89 12.29 -13.49
C ASP A 224 5.80 11.78 -14.45
N TYR A 225 4.91 12.66 -14.95
CA TYR A 225 3.91 12.33 -15.96
C TYR A 225 4.54 11.83 -17.27
N PHE A 226 5.56 12.52 -17.79
CA PHE A 226 6.25 12.07 -19.01
C PHE A 226 7.00 10.76 -18.80
N ASN A 227 7.60 10.54 -17.63
CA ASN A 227 8.20 9.25 -17.28
C ASN A 227 7.16 8.13 -17.25
N TRP A 228 5.95 8.40 -16.74
CA TRP A 228 4.85 7.44 -16.75
C TRP A 228 4.38 7.10 -18.17
N GLN A 229 4.29 8.09 -19.05
CA GLN A 229 3.82 7.92 -20.44
C GLN A 229 4.89 7.33 -21.38
N SER A 230 6.18 7.35 -21.01
CA SER A 230 7.28 6.94 -21.88
C SER A 230 7.21 5.43 -22.23
N PRO A 231 7.06 5.08 -23.53
CA PRO A 231 7.04 3.68 -23.96
C PRO A 231 8.42 3.01 -23.85
N GLN A 232 9.51 3.80 -23.79
CA GLN A 232 10.88 3.28 -23.81
C GLN A 232 11.33 2.69 -22.47
N ARG A 233 10.58 2.92 -21.38
CA ARG A 233 10.92 2.40 -20.03
C ARG A 233 9.69 1.77 -19.36
N PRO A 234 9.13 0.69 -19.93
CA PRO A 234 7.99 0.01 -19.33
C PRO A 234 8.35 -0.48 -17.93
N GLY A 235 7.50 -0.18 -16.94
CA GLY A 235 7.69 -0.61 -15.56
C GLY A 235 8.56 0.29 -14.68
N GLN A 236 9.07 1.42 -15.19
CA GLN A 236 9.65 2.43 -14.31
C GLN A 236 8.56 3.03 -13.41
N PHE A 237 8.87 3.20 -12.11
CA PHE A 237 7.94 3.83 -11.18
C PHE A 237 7.76 5.31 -11.50
N ALA A 238 6.50 5.75 -11.48
CA ALA A 238 6.10 7.15 -11.50
C ALA A 238 4.87 7.32 -10.59
N TYR A 239 4.78 8.43 -9.86
CA TYR A 239 3.62 8.69 -8.99
C TYR A 239 2.31 8.82 -9.79
N CYS A 240 2.38 9.28 -11.04
CA CYS A 240 1.24 9.36 -11.94
C CYS A 240 0.57 7.99 -12.23
N GLN A 241 1.27 6.87 -12.01
CA GLN A 241 0.68 5.51 -12.04
C GLN A 241 -0.28 5.25 -10.88
N TYR A 242 -0.22 6.06 -9.83
CA TYR A 242 -0.97 5.90 -8.59
C TYR A 242 -1.76 7.18 -8.24
N PRO A 243 -2.80 7.56 -9.00
CA PRO A 243 -3.50 8.84 -8.81
C PRO A 243 -4.07 9.06 -7.41
N PHE A 244 -4.33 8.00 -6.63
CA PHE A 244 -4.82 8.12 -5.25
C PHE A 244 -3.86 8.80 -4.30
N ILE A 245 -2.55 8.78 -4.56
CA ILE A 245 -1.57 9.44 -3.70
C ILE A 245 -1.41 10.94 -4.03
N LEU A 246 -1.84 11.34 -5.23
CA LEU A 246 -1.71 12.71 -5.71
C LEU A 246 -2.86 13.57 -5.18
N SER A 247 -2.50 14.72 -4.61
CA SER A 247 -3.45 15.71 -4.15
C SER A 247 -4.30 16.25 -5.32
N ILE A 248 -5.43 16.88 -4.99
CA ILE A 248 -6.23 17.59 -5.98
C ILE A 248 -5.45 18.72 -6.67
N VAL A 249 -4.48 19.32 -5.97
CA VAL A 249 -3.61 20.38 -6.51
C VAL A 249 -2.66 19.78 -7.55
N ALA A 250 -1.98 18.68 -7.23
CA ALA A 250 -1.12 17.96 -8.17
C ALA A 250 -1.87 17.53 -9.44
N LYS A 251 -3.06 16.95 -9.27
CA LYS A 251 -3.93 16.54 -10.39
C LYS A 251 -4.30 17.73 -11.28
N ARG A 252 -4.67 18.86 -10.69
CA ARG A 252 -4.98 20.09 -11.44
C ARG A 252 -3.78 20.57 -12.24
N ILE A 253 -2.57 20.59 -11.66
CA ILE A 253 -1.34 21.00 -12.35
C ILE A 253 -1.10 20.13 -13.59
N ILE A 254 -1.20 18.81 -13.44
CA ILE A 254 -1.02 17.87 -14.56
C ILE A 254 -2.05 18.16 -15.66
N LEU A 255 -3.34 18.21 -15.32
CA LEU A 255 -4.41 18.44 -16.29
C LEU A 255 -4.29 19.78 -17.02
N THR A 256 -3.98 20.86 -16.29
CA THR A 256 -3.80 22.18 -16.89
C THR A 256 -2.62 22.19 -17.87
N LYS A 257 -1.47 21.63 -17.48
CA LYS A 257 -0.29 21.62 -18.36
C LYS A 257 -0.45 20.69 -19.56
N VAL A 258 -1.12 19.54 -19.41
CA VAL A 258 -1.46 18.65 -20.54
C VAL A 258 -2.35 19.39 -21.54
N SER A 259 -3.38 20.12 -21.07
CA SER A 259 -4.27 20.88 -21.96
C SER A 259 -3.58 22.03 -22.71
N GLN A 260 -2.48 22.57 -22.16
CA GLN A 260 -1.70 23.65 -22.76
C GLN A 260 -0.59 23.15 -23.69
N THR A 261 -0.27 21.86 -23.66
CA THR A 261 0.78 21.28 -24.50
C THR A 261 0.18 20.91 -25.87
N PRO A 262 0.69 21.46 -26.99
CA PRO A 262 0.20 21.08 -28.31
C PRO A 262 0.38 19.59 -28.57
N LEU A 263 -0.65 18.93 -29.11
CA LEU A 263 -0.70 17.49 -29.44
C LEU A 263 0.50 16.99 -30.25
N GLU A 264 1.16 17.86 -31.04
CA GLU A 264 2.31 17.52 -31.88
C GLU A 264 3.60 17.19 -31.11
N MET A 265 3.76 17.66 -29.86
CA MET A 265 4.90 17.26 -29.02
C MET A 265 4.69 15.90 -28.34
N LEU A 266 3.46 15.39 -28.31
CA LEU A 266 3.13 14.07 -27.78
C LEU A 266 3.31 12.96 -28.83
N SER A 267 3.32 13.29 -30.13
CA SER A 267 3.56 12.35 -31.23
C SER A 267 5.04 12.23 -31.66
N GLY A 268 5.94 13.05 -31.11
CA GLY A 268 7.36 13.11 -31.49
C GLY A 268 8.26 12.00 -30.93
N ALA A 269 7.68 11.01 -30.23
CA ALA A 269 8.38 9.81 -29.76
C ALA A 269 7.95 8.58 -30.59
N SER A 270 8.10 8.66 -31.91
CA SER A 270 8.02 7.51 -32.82
C SER A 270 9.42 7.12 -33.28
#